data_AF-A0ABD2TBU5-F1
#
_entry.id   AF-A0ABD2TBU5-F1
#
_cell.length_a   1.000
_cell.length_b   1.000
_cell.length_c   1.000
_cell.angle_alpha   90.00
_cell.angle_beta   90.00
_cell.angle_gamma   90.00
#
_symmetry.space_group_name_H-M   'P 1'
#
loop_
_entity.id
_entity.type
_entity.pdbx_description
1 polymer ?
#
loop_
_entity_poly.entity_id
_entity_poly.type
_entity_poly.pdbx_seq_one_letter_code
_entity_poly.pdbx_strand_id
1 'polypeptide(L)'
;MSTGNADGIGNVRKEELYLASIVLKVPQKQVKVLDHPDLQDGFGKSWNSKLLSKIIKEEIVNCAIDLVITFDNYGVSGHCNHQDVHQGVRKLLQDTSHKEVEAWELVSTSILRKYSGPVDIWLSLLSAKFHLSGVAHCFLNEHPRRSLAAMAQHRSQWVWFRKLFVSFSSYTYVNCVRKIN
;
A
#
# COMPACT_ATOMS: atom_id res chain seq x y z
N MET A 1 1.18 -6.30 -6.74
CA MET A 1 0.49 -6.35 -8.05
C MET A 1 1.43 -6.30 -9.26
N SER A 2 2.75 -6.08 -9.10
CA SER A 2 3.74 -6.23 -10.19
C SER A 2 5.11 -6.64 -9.61
N THR A 3 6.07 -7.00 -10.48
CA THR A 3 7.48 -7.26 -10.12
C THR A 3 8.32 -5.99 -9.94
N GLY A 4 7.76 -4.80 -10.16
CA GLY A 4 8.50 -3.54 -10.10
C GLY A 4 9.51 -3.37 -11.24
N ASN A 5 9.27 -3.98 -12.41
CA ASN A 5 10.24 -4.13 -13.49
C ASN A 5 10.40 -2.88 -14.40
N ALA A 6 10.01 -1.69 -13.96
CA ALA A 6 10.10 -0.47 -14.78
C ALA A 6 11.53 -0.18 -15.29
N ASP A 7 12.54 -0.52 -14.49
CA ASP A 7 13.96 -0.35 -14.81
C ASP A 7 14.64 -1.64 -15.32
N GLY A 8 13.87 -2.68 -15.66
CA GLY A 8 14.40 -3.97 -16.13
C GLY A 8 15.01 -4.87 -15.04
N ILE A 9 14.86 -4.52 -13.77
CA ILE A 9 15.44 -5.22 -12.60
C ILE A 9 14.39 -5.89 -11.69
N GLY A 10 13.24 -6.29 -12.25
CA GLY A 10 12.12 -6.84 -11.49
C GLY A 10 12.47 -8.10 -10.68
N ASN A 11 13.35 -8.96 -11.20
CA ASN A 11 13.85 -10.13 -10.46
C ASN A 11 14.61 -9.72 -9.19
N VAL A 12 15.45 -8.69 -9.27
CA VAL A 12 16.16 -8.16 -8.09
C VAL A 12 15.16 -7.61 -7.08
N ARG A 13 14.21 -6.79 -7.53
CA ARG A 13 13.20 -6.16 -6.65
C ARG A 13 12.26 -7.17 -5.99
N LYS A 14 11.96 -8.28 -6.68
CA LYS A 14 11.20 -9.40 -6.14
C LYS A 14 11.94 -10.05 -4.96
N GLU A 15 13.23 -10.35 -5.11
CA GLU A 15 14.06 -10.91 -4.04
C GLU A 15 14.19 -9.92 -2.86
N GLU A 16 14.39 -8.64 -3.14
CA GLU A 16 14.43 -7.60 -2.12
C GLU A 16 13.13 -7.52 -1.30
N LEU A 17 11.98 -7.67 -1.96
CA LEU A 17 10.67 -7.69 -1.30
C LEU A 17 10.54 -8.90 -0.36
N TYR A 18 11.02 -10.08 -0.78
CA TYR A 18 11.03 -11.26 0.09
C TYR A 18 11.94 -11.08 1.30
N LEU A 19 13.09 -10.42 1.16
CA LEU A 19 13.97 -10.09 2.29
C LEU A 19 13.31 -9.07 3.23
N ALA A 20 12.65 -8.05 2.68
CA ALA A 20 11.89 -7.08 3.47
C ALA A 20 10.75 -7.74 4.25
N SER A 21 10.07 -8.73 3.66
CA SER A 21 8.98 -9.46 4.32
C SER A 21 9.48 -10.21 5.57
N ILE A 22 10.69 -10.79 5.53
CA ILE A 22 11.31 -11.45 6.67
C ILE A 22 11.52 -10.45 7.82
N VAL A 23 12.04 -9.26 7.52
CA VAL A 23 12.25 -8.19 8.52
C VAL A 23 10.92 -7.74 9.15
N LEU A 24 9.85 -7.68 8.33
CA LEU A 24 8.50 -7.36 8.78
C LEU A 24 7.76 -8.53 9.45
N LYS A 25 8.39 -9.70 9.56
CA LYS A 25 7.83 -10.94 10.10
C LYS A 25 6.59 -11.44 9.34
N VAL A 26 6.55 -11.20 8.03
CA VAL A 26 5.53 -11.74 7.12
C VAL A 26 6.08 -13.02 6.48
N PRO A 27 5.43 -14.19 6.71
CA PRO A 27 5.84 -15.45 6.09
C PRO A 27 5.90 -15.35 4.58
N GLN A 28 7.00 -15.81 3.96
CA GLN A 28 7.19 -15.70 2.51
C GLN A 28 6.09 -16.40 1.70
N LYS A 29 5.52 -17.50 2.21
CA LYS A 29 4.38 -18.20 1.60
C LYS A 29 3.10 -17.35 1.49
N GLN A 30 3.01 -16.25 2.25
CA GLN A 30 1.90 -15.29 2.20
C GLN A 30 2.25 -14.05 1.36
N VAL A 31 3.43 -14.02 0.72
CA VAL A 31 3.85 -12.93 -0.17
C VAL A 31 3.74 -13.38 -1.61
N LYS A 32 2.78 -12.80 -2.34
CA LYS A 32 2.60 -13.05 -3.77
C LYS A 32 3.03 -11.83 -4.58
N VAL A 33 4.00 -12.04 -5.47
CA VAL A 33 4.42 -11.06 -6.48
C VAL A 33 3.85 -11.50 -7.82
N LEU A 34 3.05 -10.63 -8.42
CA LEU A 34 2.44 -10.89 -9.71
C LEU A 34 3.38 -10.43 -10.83
N ASP A 35 3.53 -11.25 -11.86
CA ASP A 35 4.15 -10.88 -13.12
C ASP A 35 3.13 -11.09 -14.24
N HIS A 36 2.44 -10.01 -14.62
CA HIS A 36 1.36 -10.06 -15.61
C HIS A 36 1.65 -9.03 -16.71
N PRO A 37 1.56 -9.40 -18.00
CA PRO A 37 1.92 -8.51 -19.11
C PRO A 37 1.12 -7.20 -19.13
N ASP A 38 -0.13 -7.23 -18.66
CA ASP A 38 -0.99 -6.04 -18.58
C ASP A 38 -0.85 -5.22 -17.27
N LEU A 39 -0.01 -5.66 -16.32
CA LEU A 39 0.17 -5.01 -15.00
C LEU A 39 1.64 -4.61 -14.77
N GLN A 40 2.26 -4.05 -15.80
CA GLN A 40 3.66 -3.63 -15.77
C GLN A 40 3.84 -2.32 -14.99
N ASP A 41 4.92 -2.25 -14.22
CA ASP A 41 5.23 -1.08 -13.39
C ASP A 41 5.72 0.12 -14.23
N GLY A 42 5.55 1.33 -13.69
CA GLY A 42 6.06 2.56 -14.30
C GLY A 42 5.02 3.65 -14.53
N PHE A 43 5.50 4.89 -14.69
CA PHE A 43 4.64 6.04 -14.97
C PHE A 43 4.01 5.93 -16.36
N GLY A 44 2.71 6.22 -16.45
CA GLY A 44 1.96 6.16 -17.70
C GLY A 44 1.51 4.75 -18.12
N LYS A 45 1.76 3.74 -17.28
CA LYS A 45 1.20 2.39 -17.45
C LYS A 45 -0.09 2.29 -16.64
N SER A 46 -1.24 2.40 -17.30
CA SER A 46 -2.53 2.21 -16.61
C SER A 46 -2.89 0.73 -16.55
N TRP A 47 -3.29 0.29 -15.37
CA TRP A 47 -3.73 -1.08 -15.12
C TRP A 47 -5.24 -1.19 -15.23
N ASN A 48 -5.72 -2.22 -15.93
CA ASN A 48 -7.15 -2.43 -16.12
C ASN A 48 -7.84 -2.81 -14.80
N SER A 49 -8.79 -1.99 -14.33
CA SER A 49 -9.49 -2.21 -13.06
C SER A 49 -10.35 -3.48 -13.03
N LYS A 50 -10.88 -3.94 -14.17
CA LYS A 50 -11.62 -5.22 -14.25
C LYS A 50 -10.68 -6.41 -14.08
N LEU A 51 -9.50 -6.35 -14.71
CA LEU A 51 -8.46 -7.37 -14.55
C LEU A 51 -7.97 -7.42 -13.09
N LEU A 52 -7.67 -6.26 -12.51
CA LEU A 52 -7.27 -6.16 -11.10
C LEU A 52 -8.35 -6.73 -10.17
N SER A 53 -9.62 -6.34 -10.38
CA SER A 53 -10.77 -6.86 -9.62
C SER A 53 -10.85 -8.38 -9.70
N LYS A 54 -10.72 -8.96 -10.91
CA LYS A 54 -10.71 -10.42 -11.11
C LYS A 54 -9.57 -11.11 -10.35
N ILE A 55 -8.34 -10.60 -10.47
CA ILE A 55 -7.17 -11.18 -9.80
C ILE A 55 -7.33 -11.11 -8.28
N ILE A 56 -7.72 -9.95 -7.75
CA ILE A 56 -7.91 -9.78 -6.30
C ILE A 56 -9.02 -10.71 -5.78
N LYS A 57 -10.11 -10.84 -6.54
CA LYS A 57 -11.21 -11.78 -6.25
C LYS A 57 -10.74 -13.22 -6.16
N GLU A 58 -9.93 -13.67 -7.11
CA GLU A 58 -9.34 -15.01 -7.10
C GLU A 58 -8.47 -15.22 -5.86
N GLU A 59 -7.64 -14.23 -5.48
CA GLU A 59 -6.83 -14.32 -4.26
C GLU A 59 -7.67 -14.36 -2.98
N ILE A 60 -8.75 -13.57 -2.90
CA ILE A 60 -9.66 -13.57 -1.75
C ILE A 60 -10.28 -14.94 -1.53
N VAL A 61 -10.73 -15.59 -2.59
CA VAL A 61 -11.32 -16.93 -2.52
C VAL A 61 -10.26 -17.97 -2.15
N ASN A 62 -9.11 -17.95 -2.83
CA ASN A 62 -8.04 -18.94 -2.64
C ASN A 62 -7.43 -18.90 -1.24
N CYS A 63 -7.31 -17.70 -0.66
CA CYS A 63 -6.69 -17.49 0.65
C CYS A 63 -7.71 -17.30 1.79
N ALA A 64 -9.01 -17.38 1.49
CA ALA A 64 -10.09 -17.08 2.43
C ALA A 64 -9.91 -15.73 3.16
N ILE A 65 -9.65 -14.67 2.40
CA ILE A 65 -9.40 -13.32 2.92
C ILE A 65 -10.73 -12.66 3.32
N ASP A 66 -10.80 -12.14 4.54
CA ASP A 66 -11.99 -11.40 5.01
C ASP A 66 -11.81 -9.88 4.95
N LEU A 67 -10.57 -9.38 4.91
CA LEU A 67 -10.25 -7.95 4.92
C LEU A 67 -9.12 -7.59 3.95
N VAL A 68 -9.33 -6.54 3.16
CA VAL A 68 -8.35 -5.97 2.23
C VAL A 68 -7.99 -4.55 2.66
N ILE A 69 -6.69 -4.23 2.69
CA ILE A 69 -6.19 -2.85 2.87
C ILE A 69 -5.46 -2.44 1.60
N THR A 70 -5.78 -1.25 1.09
CA THR A 70 -5.21 -0.73 -0.17
C THR A 70 -4.94 0.78 -0.10
N PHE A 71 -4.45 1.36 -1.19
CA PHE A 71 -4.33 2.80 -1.38
C PHE A 71 -5.70 3.46 -1.56
N ASP A 72 -5.78 4.78 -1.31
CA ASP A 72 -6.93 5.58 -1.73
C ASP A 72 -6.85 6.02 -3.19
N ASN A 73 -7.85 6.78 -3.62
CA ASN A 73 -7.95 7.36 -4.94
C ASN A 73 -6.81 8.33 -5.31
N TYR A 74 -6.07 8.87 -4.33
CA TYR A 74 -4.92 9.74 -4.58
C TYR A 74 -3.64 8.92 -4.79
N GLY A 75 -3.50 7.79 -4.10
CA GLY A 75 -2.37 6.89 -4.28
C GLY A 75 -1.09 7.39 -3.63
N VAL A 76 -1.19 7.93 -2.40
CA VAL A 76 -0.09 8.48 -1.57
C VAL A 76 0.52 9.77 -2.13
N SER A 77 1.04 9.72 -3.35
CA SER A 77 1.73 10.80 -4.04
C SER A 77 1.28 10.95 -5.50
N GLY A 78 0.08 10.45 -5.85
CA GLY A 78 -0.41 10.52 -7.23
C GLY A 78 0.11 9.42 -8.15
N HIS A 79 0.62 8.31 -7.63
CA HIS A 79 1.18 7.25 -8.48
C HIS A 79 0.07 6.45 -9.17
N CYS A 80 0.07 6.40 -10.51
CA CYS A 80 -0.95 5.72 -11.31
C CYS A 80 -1.24 4.27 -10.85
N ASN A 81 -0.20 3.44 -10.68
CA ASN A 81 -0.38 2.06 -10.21
C ASN A 81 -1.07 1.96 -8.83
N HIS A 82 -0.88 2.92 -7.92
CA HIS A 82 -1.59 2.93 -6.64
C HIS A 82 -3.07 3.25 -6.84
N GLN A 83 -3.37 4.24 -7.68
CA GLN A 83 -4.73 4.63 -8.03
C GLN A 83 -5.47 3.50 -8.75
N ASP A 84 -4.80 2.81 -9.68
CA ASP A 84 -5.41 1.69 -10.40
C ASP A 84 -5.74 0.52 -9.47
N VAL A 85 -4.88 0.20 -8.50
CA VAL A 85 -5.19 -0.81 -7.47
C VAL A 85 -6.39 -0.39 -6.63
N HIS A 86 -6.48 0.88 -6.23
CA HIS A 86 -7.68 1.41 -5.57
C HIS A 86 -8.93 1.21 -6.45
N GLN A 87 -8.87 1.55 -7.74
CA GLN A 87 -10.00 1.35 -8.66
C GLN A 87 -10.36 -0.13 -8.85
N GLY A 88 -9.38 -1.03 -8.86
CA GLY A 88 -9.60 -2.48 -8.91
C GLY A 88 -10.38 -2.99 -7.69
N VAL A 89 -10.03 -2.51 -6.49
CA VAL A 89 -10.75 -2.84 -5.25
C VAL A 89 -12.15 -2.22 -5.24
N ARG A 90 -12.31 -0.96 -5.65
CA ARG A 90 -13.64 -0.34 -5.82
C ARG A 90 -14.53 -1.16 -6.74
N LYS A 91 -13.96 -1.63 -7.87
CA LYS A 91 -14.70 -2.42 -8.86
C LYS A 91 -15.11 -3.78 -8.32
N LEU A 92 -14.26 -4.39 -7.50
CA LEU A 92 -14.57 -5.63 -6.77
C LEU A 92 -15.76 -5.46 -5.82
N LEU A 93 -15.81 -4.38 -5.04
CA LEU A 93 -16.89 -4.14 -4.07
C LEU A 93 -18.25 -3.86 -4.73
N GLN A 94 -18.25 -3.37 -5.97
CA GLN A 94 -19.46 -3.18 -6.76
C GLN A 94 -20.01 -4.51 -7.32
N ASP A 95 -19.21 -5.57 -7.34
CA ASP A 95 -19.61 -6.89 -7.80
C ASP A 95 -20.29 -7.65 -6.64
N THR A 96 -21.62 -7.64 -6.62
CA THR A 96 -22.45 -8.24 -5.56
C THR A 96 -22.46 -9.77 -5.55
N SER A 97 -21.68 -10.43 -6.42
CA SER A 97 -21.71 -11.87 -6.62
C SER A 97 -20.98 -12.71 -5.55
N HIS A 98 -20.31 -12.11 -4.56
CA HIS A 98 -19.48 -12.85 -3.58
C HIS A 98 -19.62 -12.38 -2.12
N LYS A 99 -19.03 -13.21 -1.24
CA LYS A 99 -18.82 -13.00 0.20
C LYS A 99 -18.45 -11.54 0.48
N GLU A 100 -19.10 -10.94 1.49
CA GLU A 100 -18.77 -9.61 1.98
C GLU A 100 -17.32 -9.58 2.47
N VAL A 101 -16.40 -9.15 1.61
CA VAL A 101 -15.03 -8.80 2.00
C VAL A 101 -15.04 -7.36 2.47
N GLU A 102 -14.45 -7.11 3.63
CA GLU A 102 -14.28 -5.73 4.08
C GLU A 102 -13.07 -5.11 3.40
N ALA A 103 -13.21 -3.88 2.89
CA ALA A 103 -12.10 -3.17 2.26
C ALA A 103 -11.87 -1.80 2.90
N TRP A 104 -10.60 -1.49 3.14
CA TRP A 104 -10.14 -0.26 3.74
C TRP A 104 -9.08 0.39 2.85
N GLU A 105 -9.08 1.71 2.79
CA GLU A 105 -8.10 2.49 2.04
C GLU A 105 -7.29 3.41 2.96
N LEU A 106 -5.99 3.55 2.65
CA LEU A 106 -5.11 4.52 3.28
C LEU A 106 -5.57 5.95 2.96
N VAL A 107 -5.73 6.79 3.98
CA VAL A 107 -6.02 8.21 3.83
C VAL A 107 -4.73 8.96 3.51
N SER A 108 -4.57 9.40 2.27
CA SER A 108 -3.40 10.18 1.85
C SER A 108 -3.35 11.55 2.54
N THR A 109 -2.17 11.93 3.01
CA THR A 109 -1.93 13.21 3.66
C THR A 109 -1.36 14.26 2.69
N SER A 110 -1.60 15.54 2.99
CA SER A 110 -1.00 16.67 2.26
C SER A 110 0.53 16.62 2.35
N ILE A 111 1.23 17.27 1.41
CA ILE A 111 2.71 17.26 1.37
C ILE A 111 3.32 17.74 2.69
N LEU A 112 2.77 18.78 3.31
CA LEU A 112 3.26 19.29 4.59
C LEU A 112 3.16 18.25 5.71
N ARG A 113 2.00 17.57 5.81
CA ARG A 113 1.80 16.51 6.80
C ARG A 113 2.63 15.27 6.50
N LYS A 114 2.77 14.92 5.22
CA LYS A 114 3.57 13.79 4.77
C LYS A 114 5.01 13.88 5.22
N TYR A 115 5.59 15.09 5.32
CA TYR A 115 6.99 15.30 5.72
C TYR A 115 7.17 15.85 7.14
N SER A 116 6.12 15.81 7.98
CA SER A 116 6.23 16.21 9.40
C SER A 116 6.73 15.08 10.32
N GLY A 117 6.98 13.89 9.76
CA GLY A 117 7.49 12.73 10.48
C GLY A 117 6.60 12.33 11.67
N PRO A 118 7.16 12.14 12.87
CA PRO A 118 6.39 11.70 14.04
C PRO A 118 5.40 12.77 14.54
N VAL A 119 5.56 14.04 14.15
CA VAL A 119 4.60 15.12 14.51
C VAL A 119 3.20 14.83 13.99
N ASP A 120 3.10 14.08 12.90
CA ASP A 120 1.81 13.72 12.32
C ASP A 120 0.99 12.76 13.19
N ILE A 121 1.58 12.11 14.20
CA ILE A 121 0.84 11.27 15.16
C ILE A 121 -0.24 12.10 15.85
N TRP A 122 0.14 13.23 16.45
CA TRP A 122 -0.80 14.10 17.16
C TRP A 122 -1.82 14.72 16.20
N LEU A 123 -1.38 15.17 15.02
CA LEU A 123 -2.28 15.73 14.00
C LEU A 123 -3.30 14.71 13.50
N SER A 124 -2.88 13.45 13.30
CA SER A 124 -3.75 12.37 12.87
C SER A 124 -4.78 11.99 13.93
N LEU A 125 -4.37 11.91 15.20
CA LEU A 125 -5.28 11.64 16.31
C LEU A 125 -6.30 12.77 16.51
N LEU A 126 -5.88 14.02 16.41
CA LEU A 126 -6.78 15.17 16.45
C LEU A 126 -7.74 15.14 15.25
N SER A 127 -7.23 14.94 14.04
CA SER A 127 -8.06 14.84 12.82
C SER A 127 -9.10 13.73 12.93
N ALA A 128 -8.72 12.56 13.44
CA ALA A 128 -9.64 11.44 13.64
C ALA A 128 -10.73 11.76 14.67
N LYS A 129 -10.41 12.54 15.72
CA LYS A 129 -11.38 13.00 16.72
C LYS A 129 -12.38 14.02 16.16
N PHE A 130 -11.96 14.87 15.22
CA PHE A 130 -12.80 15.94 14.66
C PHE A 130 -13.51 15.56 13.34
N HIS A 131 -13.21 14.41 12.75
CA HIS A 131 -13.86 13.98 11.51
C HIS A 131 -15.28 13.45 11.79
N LEU A 132 -16.30 14.16 11.31
CA LEU A 132 -17.71 13.73 11.36
C LEU A 132 -18.09 12.72 10.25
N SER A 133 -17.24 12.51 9.24
CA SER A 133 -17.55 11.67 8.07
C SER A 133 -16.71 10.39 8.05
N GLY A 134 -17.21 9.34 8.70
CA GLY A 134 -16.69 7.97 8.62
C GLY A 134 -15.64 7.61 9.66
N VAL A 135 -15.67 6.34 10.10
CA VAL A 135 -14.69 5.79 11.06
C VAL A 135 -13.34 5.65 10.34
N ALA A 136 -12.40 6.53 10.65
CA ALA A 136 -11.00 6.37 10.27
C ALA A 136 -10.23 5.73 11.43
N HIS A 137 -9.54 4.62 11.18
CA HIS A 137 -8.66 3.98 12.14
C HIS A 137 -7.22 4.38 11.85
N CYS A 138 -6.50 4.87 12.87
CA CYS A 138 -5.09 5.22 12.75
C CYS A 138 -4.22 4.15 13.41
N PHE A 139 -3.37 3.51 12.62
CA PHE A 139 -2.36 2.57 13.08
C PHE A 139 -1.09 3.32 13.42
N LEU A 140 -0.69 3.26 14.68
CA LEU A 140 0.62 3.74 15.13
C LEU A 140 1.67 2.66 14.91
N ASN A 141 2.80 3.03 14.31
CA ASN A 141 3.94 2.15 14.17
C ASN A 141 4.84 2.25 15.40
N GLU A 142 4.75 1.27 16.29
CA GLU A 142 5.59 1.17 17.49
C GLU A 142 7.07 0.87 17.18
N HIS A 143 7.37 0.44 15.95
CA HIS A 143 8.72 0.07 15.54
C HIS A 143 9.17 0.76 14.24
N PRO A 144 9.32 2.10 14.20
CA PRO A 144 9.79 2.84 13.01
C PRO A 144 11.13 2.30 12.47
N ARG A 145 12.04 1.89 13.37
CA ARG A 145 13.33 1.27 13.00
C ARG A 145 13.16 0.00 12.16
N ARG A 146 12.09 -0.78 12.38
CA ARG A 146 11.79 -1.98 11.58
C ARG A 146 11.37 -1.59 10.16
N SER A 147 10.61 -0.51 9.99
CA SER A 147 10.27 0.03 8.67
C SER A 147 11.51 0.50 7.91
N LEU A 148 12.44 1.20 8.60
CA LEU A 148 13.73 1.55 8.01
C LEU A 148 14.55 0.31 7.62
N ALA A 149 14.63 -0.69 8.51
CA ALA A 149 15.37 -1.93 8.26
C ALA A 149 14.78 -2.74 7.10
N ALA A 150 13.45 -2.77 6.97
CA ALA A 150 12.76 -3.40 5.84
C ALA A 150 13.05 -2.65 4.54
N MET A 151 12.94 -1.32 4.54
CA MET A 151 13.28 -0.51 3.37
C MET A 151 14.75 -0.61 2.95
N ALA A 152 15.67 -0.84 3.91
CA ALA A 152 17.08 -1.08 3.62
C ALA A 152 17.35 -2.43 2.92
N GLN A 153 16.41 -3.39 2.95
CA GLN A 153 16.53 -4.62 2.15
C GLN A 153 16.35 -4.35 0.65
N HIS A 154 15.68 -3.26 0.28
CA HIS A 154 15.58 -2.80 -1.10
C HIS A 154 16.84 -2.08 -1.56
N ARG A 155 17.98 -2.80 -1.61
CA ARG A 155 19.31 -2.25 -1.89
C ARG A 155 19.36 -1.44 -3.18
N SER A 156 18.70 -1.91 -4.24
CA SER A 156 18.62 -1.23 -5.54
C SER A 156 17.85 0.10 -5.48
N GLN A 157 17.11 0.33 -4.40
CA GLN A 157 16.27 1.49 -4.18
C GLN A 157 16.69 2.31 -2.95
N TRP A 158 17.67 1.85 -2.15
CA TRP A 158 18.08 2.45 -0.89
C TRP A 158 19.07 3.63 -1.06
N VAL A 159 18.67 4.57 -1.91
CA VAL A 159 19.42 5.79 -2.25
C VAL A 159 19.14 6.94 -1.26
N TRP A 160 19.99 7.97 -1.27
CA TRP A 160 20.00 9.03 -0.25
C TRP A 160 18.64 9.69 -0.02
N PHE A 161 17.91 10.06 -1.08
CA PHE A 161 16.61 10.72 -0.94
C PHE A 161 15.54 9.79 -0.38
N ARG A 162 15.65 8.47 -0.60
CA ARG A 162 14.73 7.48 -0.03
C ARG A 162 14.96 7.29 1.45
N LYS A 163 16.23 7.36 1.91
CA LYS A 163 16.56 7.36 3.34
C LYS A 163 15.91 8.56 4.03
N LEU A 164 15.98 9.74 3.42
CA LEU A 164 15.32 10.94 3.93
C LEU A 164 13.80 10.76 3.93
N PHE A 165 13.22 10.30 2.82
CA PHE A 165 11.79 10.05 2.72
C PHE A 165 11.30 9.12 3.83
N VAL A 166 11.91 7.95 4.02
CA VAL A 166 11.48 7.00 5.05
C VAL A 166 11.69 7.57 6.46
N SER A 167 12.74 8.36 6.70
CA SER A 167 13.00 8.95 8.01
C SER A 167 12.03 10.06 8.39
N PHE A 168 11.64 10.89 7.42
CA PHE A 168 10.81 12.08 7.65
C PHE A 168 9.36 11.90 7.23
N SER A 169 9.00 10.78 6.61
CA SER A 169 7.62 10.54 6.20
C SER A 169 6.73 10.21 7.40
N SER A 170 5.56 10.83 7.47
CA SER A 170 4.55 10.49 8.48
C SER A 170 4.08 9.04 8.38
N TYR A 171 4.04 8.45 7.17
CA TYR A 171 3.65 7.04 6.96
C TYR A 171 4.58 6.04 7.66
N THR A 172 5.79 6.44 8.04
CA THR A 172 6.66 5.61 8.88
C THR A 172 6.15 5.49 10.31
N TYR A 173 5.36 6.45 10.79
CA TYR A 173 4.95 6.59 12.19
C TYR A 173 3.46 6.36 12.41
N VAL A 174 2.60 6.86 11.52
CA VAL A 174 1.16 6.75 11.62
C VAL A 174 0.54 6.56 10.24
N ASN A 175 -0.39 5.62 10.12
CA ASN A 175 -1.14 5.39 8.90
C ASN A 175 -2.63 5.33 9.25
N CYS A 176 -3.41 6.27 8.73
CA CYS A 176 -4.86 6.26 8.93
C CYS A 176 -5.54 5.60 7.72
N VAL A 177 -6.49 4.71 7.98
CA VAL A 177 -7.31 4.06 6.97
C VAL A 177 -8.78 4.38 7.21
N ARG A 178 -9.59 4.31 6.16
CA ARG A 178 -11.06 4.40 6.25
C ARG A 178 -11.72 3.31 5.42
N LYS A 179 -12.94 2.94 5.78
CA LYS A 179 -13.71 1.92 5.06
C LYS A 179 -14.07 2.44 3.66
N ILE A 180 -13.97 1.57 2.66
CA ILE A 180 -14.38 1.86 1.30
C ILE A 180 -15.88 1.57 1.18
N ASN A 181 -16.68 2.60 0.85
CA ASN A 181 -18.14 2.52 0.73
C ASN A 181 -18.63 2.11 -0.66
#